data_AF-A0A830GYB6-F1
#
_entry.id   AF-A0A830GYB6-F1
#
_cell.length_a   1.000
_cell.length_b   1.000
_cell.length_c   1.000
_cell.angle_alpha   90.00
_cell.angle_beta   90.00
_cell.angle_gamma   90.00
#
_symmetry.space_group_name_H-M   'P 1'
#
loop_
_entity.id
_entity.type
_entity.pdbx_description
1 polymer ?
#
loop_
_entity_poly.entity_id
_entity_poly.type
_entity_poly.pdbx_seq_one_letter_code
_entity_poly.pdbx_strand_id
1 'polypeptide(L)'
;MVVGVSSVQVRDGVLDLAVECITAFNKVFGDRDGDKEVRSGFRSRCRDMLTDLYYNGSTYVLSYILSKSSDKNETGLSKLGIALGSNSIEDVFRKLKESGKVSNEAYELYGACLVKALIKLSTISKAGTLIDVINQLNAGNAELLADNKLLLFAVQLKRLAEASIEKPTGD
;
A
#
# COMPACT_ATOMS: atom_id res chain seq x y z
N MET A 1 -37.94 -26.52 -13.57
CA MET A 1 -37.48 -25.52 -12.60
C MET A 1 -35.99 -25.73 -12.37
N VAL A 2 -35.15 -24.90 -12.97
CA VAL A 2 -33.71 -24.88 -12.66
C VAL A 2 -33.55 -23.80 -11.60
N VAL A 3 -33.26 -24.22 -10.37
CA VAL A 3 -32.94 -23.30 -9.28
C VAL A 3 -31.54 -22.77 -9.58
N GLY A 4 -31.47 -21.57 -10.14
CA GLY A 4 -30.22 -20.87 -10.34
C GLY A 4 -29.60 -20.59 -8.97
N VAL A 5 -28.53 -21.31 -8.64
CA VAL A 5 -27.67 -20.93 -7.53
C VAL A 5 -26.97 -19.66 -7.98
N SER A 6 -27.54 -18.50 -7.64
CA SER A 6 -26.81 -17.24 -7.70
C SER A 6 -25.62 -17.39 -6.76
N SER A 7 -24.43 -17.62 -7.31
CA SER A 7 -23.19 -17.53 -6.56
C SER A 7 -23.11 -16.12 -6.03
N VAL A 8 -23.49 -15.92 -4.77
CA VAL A 8 -23.22 -14.70 -4.02
C VAL A 8 -21.70 -14.59 -4.02
N GLN A 9 -21.17 -13.76 -4.91
CA GLN A 9 -19.75 -13.45 -4.96
C GLN A 9 -19.46 -12.74 -3.64
N VAL A 10 -18.93 -13.47 -2.65
CA VAL A 10 -18.44 -12.88 -1.42
C VAL A 10 -17.35 -11.91 -1.86
N ARG A 11 -17.63 -10.61 -1.76
CA ARG A 11 -16.64 -9.57 -2.09
C ARG A 11 -15.47 -9.74 -1.14
N ASP A 12 -14.33 -10.11 -1.69
CA ASP A 12 -13.08 -10.18 -0.94
C ASP A 12 -12.53 -8.76 -0.79
N GLY A 13 -12.82 -8.12 0.35
CA GLY A 13 -12.37 -6.75 0.62
C GLY A 13 -10.86 -6.57 0.52
N VAL A 14 -10.08 -7.65 0.68
CA VAL A 14 -8.63 -7.65 0.48
C VAL A 14 -8.28 -7.44 -1.00
N LEU A 15 -8.87 -8.26 -1.87
CA LEU A 15 -8.67 -8.16 -3.32
C LEU A 15 -9.22 -6.84 -3.86
N ASP A 16 -10.41 -6.43 -3.44
CA ASP A 16 -11.04 -5.18 -3.87
C ASP A 16 -10.12 -3.98 -3.58
N LEU A 17 -9.50 -3.94 -2.39
CA LEU A 17 -8.57 -2.86 -2.04
C LEU A 17 -7.26 -2.94 -2.83
N ALA A 18 -6.75 -4.15 -3.12
CA ALA A 18 -5.56 -4.31 -3.95
C ALA A 18 -5.80 -3.82 -5.39
N VAL A 19 -6.98 -4.12 -5.95
CA VAL A 19 -7.43 -3.59 -7.25
C VAL A 19 -7.57 -2.07 -7.19
N GLU A 20 -8.20 -1.52 -6.13
CA GLU A 20 -8.32 -0.07 -5.94
C GLU A 20 -6.94 0.62 -5.99
N CYS A 21 -5.96 0.06 -5.26
CA CYS A 21 -4.59 0.60 -5.22
C CYS A 21 -3.90 0.55 -6.59
N ILE A 22 -3.93 -0.59 -7.28
CA ILE A 22 -3.21 -0.71 -8.56
C ILE A 22 -3.87 0.10 -9.68
N THR A 23 -5.21 0.17 -9.70
CA THR A 23 -5.95 0.98 -10.66
C THR A 23 -5.66 2.47 -10.44
N ALA A 24 -5.68 2.93 -9.18
CA ALA A 24 -5.32 4.30 -8.85
C ALA A 24 -3.86 4.62 -9.22
N PHE A 25 -2.95 3.70 -8.94
CA PHE A 25 -1.53 3.84 -9.28
C PHE A 25 -1.35 4.04 -10.79
N ASN A 26 -1.91 3.14 -11.61
CA ASN A 26 -1.78 3.21 -13.07
C ASN A 26 -2.46 4.45 -13.68
N LYS A 27 -3.52 4.96 -13.04
CA LYS A 27 -4.19 6.19 -13.48
C LYS A 27 -3.36 7.44 -13.19
N VAL A 28 -2.65 7.49 -12.05
CA VAL A 28 -1.86 8.67 -11.63
C VAL A 28 -0.45 8.63 -12.22
N PHE A 29 0.19 7.46 -12.20
CA PHE A 29 1.54 7.18 -12.70
C PHE A 29 1.44 6.32 -13.95
N GLY A 30 0.81 6.84 -15.00
CA GLY A 30 0.67 6.14 -16.29
C GLY A 30 2.02 5.91 -16.96
N ASP A 31 2.02 5.27 -18.13
CA ASP A 31 3.24 4.86 -18.84
C ASP A 31 3.90 6.00 -19.65
N ARG A 32 4.03 7.17 -19.02
CA ARG A 32 4.74 8.32 -19.58
C ARG A 32 6.21 8.21 -19.19
N ASP A 33 7.12 8.68 -20.05
CA ASP A 33 8.56 8.56 -19.82
C ASP A 33 9.02 9.08 -18.44
N GLY A 34 8.36 10.13 -17.92
CA GLY A 34 8.66 10.70 -16.61
C GLY A 34 8.21 9.88 -15.39
N ASP A 35 7.44 8.79 -15.57
CA ASP A 35 6.93 7.95 -14.48
C ASP A 35 7.60 6.56 -14.43
N LYS A 36 8.48 6.22 -15.40
CA LYS A 36 9.07 4.87 -15.54
C LYS A 36 9.83 4.41 -14.29
N GLU A 37 10.66 5.27 -13.71
CA GLU A 37 11.46 4.94 -12.53
C GLU A 37 10.56 4.68 -11.32
N VAL A 38 9.57 5.56 -11.07
CA VAL A 38 8.57 5.41 -10.01
C VAL A 38 7.75 4.12 -10.18
N ARG A 39 7.36 3.78 -11.42
CA ARG A 39 6.67 2.52 -11.74
C ARG A 39 7.52 1.30 -11.39
N SER A 40 8.79 1.30 -11.80
CA SER A 40 9.75 0.24 -11.46
C SER A 40 9.98 0.14 -9.95
N GLY A 41 10.11 1.27 -9.25
CA GLY A 41 10.24 1.35 -7.80
C GLY A 41 9.03 0.76 -7.09
N PHE A 42 7.82 1.19 -7.44
CA PHE A 42 6.59 0.71 -6.84
C PHE A 42 6.40 -0.80 -7.04
N ARG A 43 6.64 -1.29 -8.26
CA ARG A 43 6.63 -2.72 -8.57
C ARG A 43 7.63 -3.49 -7.70
N SER A 44 8.83 -2.97 -7.52
CA SER A 44 9.87 -3.56 -6.68
C SER A 44 9.45 -3.59 -5.21
N ARG A 45 8.88 -2.51 -4.67
CA ARG A 45 8.37 -2.48 -3.28
C ARG A 45 7.24 -3.47 -3.06
N CYS A 46 6.29 -3.58 -3.98
CA CYS A 46 5.22 -4.59 -3.87
C CYS A 46 5.78 -6.02 -3.81
N ARG A 47 6.87 -6.30 -4.53
CA ARG A 47 7.53 -7.60 -4.54
C ARG A 47 8.35 -7.86 -3.27
N ASP A 48 9.22 -6.92 -2.92
CA ASP A 48 10.24 -7.11 -1.89
C ASP A 48 9.61 -7.03 -0.48
N MET A 49 8.69 -6.08 -0.26
CA MET A 49 8.09 -5.84 1.06
C MET A 49 7.13 -6.95 1.50
N LEU A 50 6.67 -7.82 0.59
CA LEU A 50 5.91 -9.01 0.96
C LEU A 50 6.75 -9.94 1.84
N THR A 51 8.01 -10.15 1.48
CA THR A 51 8.94 -10.99 2.23
C THR A 51 9.20 -10.37 3.60
N ASP A 52 9.46 -9.07 3.65
CA ASP A 52 9.70 -8.38 4.92
C ASP A 52 8.48 -8.40 5.83
N LEU A 53 7.27 -8.30 5.28
CA LEU A 53 6.03 -8.39 6.05
C LEU A 53 5.85 -9.79 6.66
N TYR A 54 6.17 -10.83 5.90
CA TYR A 54 6.08 -12.21 6.36
C TYR A 54 7.06 -12.52 7.51
N TYR A 55 8.31 -12.04 7.42
CA TYR A 55 9.35 -12.39 8.39
C TYR A 55 9.45 -11.40 9.56
N ASN A 56 9.13 -10.13 9.37
CA ASN A 56 9.35 -9.08 10.36
C ASN A 56 8.08 -8.44 10.92
N GLY A 57 6.90 -8.76 10.35
CA GLY A 57 5.61 -8.21 10.79
C GLY A 57 5.33 -6.79 10.31
N SER A 58 4.07 -6.37 10.43
CA SER A 58 3.60 -5.06 9.92
C SER A 58 4.21 -3.87 10.66
N THR A 59 4.43 -3.98 11.97
CA THR A 59 5.06 -2.93 12.80
C THR A 59 6.44 -2.56 12.26
N TYR A 60 7.28 -3.56 11.98
CA TYR A 60 8.60 -3.35 11.40
C TYR A 60 8.53 -2.75 10.01
N VAL A 61 7.73 -3.34 9.11
CA VAL A 61 7.63 -2.91 7.72
C VAL A 61 7.14 -1.47 7.61
N LEU A 62 6.12 -1.09 8.39
CA LEU A 62 5.63 0.28 8.40
C LEU A 62 6.72 1.25 8.89
N SER A 63 7.42 0.91 9.97
CA SER A 63 8.53 1.71 10.49
C SER A 63 9.65 1.87 9.47
N TYR A 64 9.99 0.80 8.76
CA TYR A 64 10.98 0.81 7.68
C TYR A 64 10.56 1.71 6.52
N ILE A 65 9.33 1.56 6.03
CA ILE A 65 8.80 2.39 4.95
C ILE A 65 8.79 3.87 5.34
N LEU A 66 8.41 4.21 6.58
CA LEU A 66 8.44 5.59 7.07
C LEU A 66 9.85 6.16 7.09
N SER A 67 10.83 5.35 7.50
CA SER A 67 12.24 5.74 7.43
C SER A 67 12.68 5.98 5.98
N LYS A 68 12.41 5.04 5.07
CA LYS A 68 12.81 5.13 3.65
C LYS A 68 12.09 6.21 2.86
N SER A 69 10.89 6.58 3.28
CA SER A 69 10.10 7.69 2.72
C SER A 69 10.56 9.05 3.23
N SER A 70 11.40 9.10 4.27
CA SER A 70 11.91 10.36 4.82
C SER A 70 13.05 10.90 3.95
N ASP A 71 13.08 12.20 3.75
CA ASP A 71 14.19 12.90 3.13
C ASP A 71 14.57 14.15 3.95
N LYS A 72 15.50 14.96 3.42
CA LYS A 72 16.00 16.16 4.09
C LYS A 72 14.94 17.24 4.33
N ASN A 73 13.84 17.23 3.57
CA ASN A 73 12.80 18.25 3.60
C ASN A 73 11.57 17.78 4.36
N GLU A 74 11.27 16.49 4.36
CA GLU A 74 10.04 15.96 4.96
C GLU A 74 10.19 14.53 5.50
N THR A 75 9.58 14.29 6.66
CA THR A 75 9.55 12.96 7.28
C THR A 75 8.49 12.07 6.61
N GLY A 76 8.75 10.76 6.60
CA GLY A 76 7.79 9.78 6.12
C GLY A 76 6.47 9.81 6.90
N LEU A 77 6.50 10.14 8.20
CA LEU A 77 5.30 10.36 9.01
C LEU A 77 4.41 11.47 8.44
N SER A 78 5.00 12.58 8.01
CA SER A 78 4.28 13.69 7.37
C SER A 78 3.78 13.29 5.98
N LYS A 79 4.65 12.72 5.13
CA LYS A 79 4.30 12.32 3.76
C LYS A 79 3.16 11.31 3.72
N LEU A 80 3.22 10.29 4.57
CA LEU A 80 2.23 9.20 4.59
C LEU A 80 1.01 9.52 5.46
N GLY A 81 1.08 10.54 6.32
CA GLY A 81 -0.03 10.94 7.19
C GLY A 81 -1.31 11.29 6.43
N ILE A 82 -1.18 11.80 5.20
CA ILE A 82 -2.33 12.08 4.31
C ILE A 82 -3.18 10.83 4.01
N ALA A 83 -2.59 9.63 4.10
CA ALA A 83 -3.30 8.38 3.87
C ALA A 83 -4.25 8.02 5.02
N LEU A 84 -4.08 8.60 6.22
CA LEU A 84 -5.02 8.43 7.33
C LEU A 84 -6.33 9.18 7.10
N GLY A 85 -6.26 10.38 6.53
CA GLY A 85 -7.41 11.28 6.39
C GLY A 85 -8.17 11.20 5.07
N SER A 86 -7.57 10.63 4.01
CA SER A 86 -8.27 10.47 2.73
C SER A 86 -9.25 9.28 2.76
N ASN A 87 -10.31 9.25 1.95
CA ASN A 87 -11.07 8.01 1.70
C ASN A 87 -10.62 7.30 0.41
N SER A 88 -9.99 8.04 -0.49
CA SER A 88 -9.55 7.60 -1.82
C SER A 88 -8.04 7.46 -1.86
N ILE A 89 -7.53 6.29 -2.25
CA ILE A 89 -6.09 6.09 -2.49
C ILE A 89 -5.62 6.88 -3.73
N GLU A 90 -6.48 7.08 -4.72
CA GLU A 90 -6.18 7.90 -5.90
C GLU A 90 -5.84 9.34 -5.50
N ASP A 91 -6.62 9.93 -4.59
CA ASP A 91 -6.38 11.29 -4.12
C ASP A 91 -5.06 11.41 -3.34
N VAL A 92 -4.70 10.36 -2.60
CA VAL A 92 -3.41 10.29 -1.89
C VAL A 92 -2.27 10.30 -2.90
N PHE A 93 -2.35 9.46 -3.93
CA PHE A 93 -1.34 9.40 -4.98
C PHE A 93 -1.20 10.70 -5.77
N ARG A 94 -2.32 11.35 -6.12
CA ARG A 94 -2.30 12.67 -6.78
C ARG A 94 -1.59 13.71 -5.92
N LYS A 95 -1.96 13.82 -4.64
CA LYS A 95 -1.33 14.76 -3.71
C LYS A 95 0.17 14.52 -3.56
N LEU A 96 0.60 13.25 -3.45
CA LEU A 96 2.04 12.92 -3.38
C LEU A 96 2.77 13.33 -4.65
N LYS A 97 2.19 13.02 -5.82
CA LYS A 97 2.78 13.36 -7.12
C LYS A 97 2.87 14.87 -7.34
N GLU A 98 1.78 15.58 -7.14
CA GLU A 98 1.67 17.03 -7.35
C GLU A 98 2.56 17.83 -6.40
N SER A 99 2.82 17.30 -5.20
CA SER A 99 3.74 17.92 -4.25
C SER A 99 5.21 17.52 -4.45
N GLY A 100 5.52 16.71 -5.47
CA GLY A 100 6.89 16.25 -5.73
C GLY A 100 7.46 15.36 -4.63
N LYS A 101 6.60 14.72 -3.84
CA LYS A 101 6.97 13.92 -2.64
C LYS A 101 7.23 12.44 -2.94
N VAL A 102 7.25 12.06 -4.22
CA VAL A 102 7.40 10.67 -4.65
C VAL A 102 8.85 10.45 -5.08
N SER A 103 9.54 9.57 -4.37
CA SER A 103 10.86 9.07 -4.77
C SER A 103 10.76 8.05 -5.91
N ASN A 104 11.85 7.86 -6.64
CA ASN A 104 11.94 6.81 -7.67
C ASN A 104 11.77 5.42 -7.07
N GLU A 105 12.17 5.22 -5.81
CA GLU A 105 12.00 3.97 -5.07
C GLU A 105 10.55 3.73 -4.63
N ALA A 106 9.71 4.76 -4.65
CA ALA A 106 8.27 4.73 -4.41
C ALA A 106 7.83 4.09 -3.08
N TYR A 107 8.65 4.21 -2.03
CA TYR A 107 8.27 3.76 -0.68
C TYR A 107 7.00 4.46 -0.18
N GLU A 108 6.82 5.74 -0.53
CA GLU A 108 5.65 6.53 -0.17
C GLU A 108 4.36 5.95 -0.77
N LEU A 109 4.42 5.43 -1.99
CA LEU A 109 3.24 4.92 -2.68
C LEU A 109 2.84 3.55 -2.12
N TYR A 110 3.82 2.65 -1.92
CA TYR A 110 3.54 1.37 -1.27
C TYR A 110 3.09 1.55 0.19
N GLY A 111 3.72 2.46 0.92
CA GLY A 111 3.33 2.84 2.27
C GLY A 111 1.90 3.35 2.36
N ALA A 112 1.47 4.20 1.42
CA ALA A 112 0.10 4.70 1.38
C ALA A 112 -0.92 3.56 1.19
N CYS A 113 -0.62 2.58 0.32
CA CYS A 113 -1.43 1.37 0.17
C CYS A 113 -1.50 0.56 1.47
N LEU A 114 -0.36 0.37 2.15
CA LEU A 114 -0.29 -0.38 3.39
C LEU A 114 -1.09 0.30 4.51
N VAL A 115 -0.96 1.63 4.66
CA VAL A 115 -1.76 2.42 5.60
C VAL A 115 -3.25 2.29 5.30
N LYS A 116 -3.66 2.30 4.03
CA LYS A 116 -5.06 2.04 3.66
C LYS A 116 -5.52 0.65 4.05
N ALA A 117 -4.71 -0.37 3.80
CA ALA A 117 -5.02 -1.74 4.18
C ALA A 117 -5.14 -1.90 5.70
N LEU A 118 -4.26 -1.24 6.46
CA LEU A 118 -4.32 -1.20 7.92
C LEU A 118 -5.65 -0.63 8.44
N ILE A 119 -6.09 0.49 7.88
CA ILE A 119 -7.34 1.14 8.28
C ILE A 119 -8.57 0.35 7.83
N LYS A 120 -8.60 -0.10 6.57
CA LYS A 120 -9.79 -0.72 5.97
C LYS A 120 -9.96 -2.21 6.33
N LEU A 121 -8.86 -2.94 6.52
CA LEU A 121 -8.88 -4.40 6.69
C LEU A 121 -8.58 -4.85 8.13
N SER A 122 -7.80 -4.06 8.88
CA SER A 122 -7.03 -4.56 10.02
C SER A 122 -7.52 -4.08 11.39
N THR A 123 -8.72 -3.51 11.46
CA THR A 123 -9.37 -3.10 12.73
C THR A 123 -8.64 -1.99 13.50
N ILE A 124 -7.66 -1.30 12.89
CA ILE A 124 -7.05 -0.11 13.49
C ILE A 124 -8.11 0.99 13.52
N SER A 125 -8.62 1.24 14.72
CA SER A 125 -9.68 2.22 14.94
C SER A 125 -9.10 3.64 14.94
N LYS A 126 -9.77 4.56 14.23
CA LYS A 126 -9.58 6.03 14.24
C LYS A 126 -8.21 6.51 14.76
N ALA A 127 -7.13 6.12 14.07
CA ALA A 127 -5.80 6.63 14.37
C ALA A 127 -5.71 8.08 13.90
N GLY A 128 -5.32 9.00 14.79
CA GLY A 128 -5.10 10.41 14.44
C GLY A 128 -3.76 10.63 13.74
N THR A 129 -2.78 9.76 14.03
CA THR A 129 -1.42 9.82 13.52
C THR A 129 -0.89 8.43 13.15
N LEU A 130 0.20 8.39 12.38
CA LEU A 130 0.86 7.11 12.05
C LEU A 130 1.61 6.51 13.25
N ILE A 131 1.95 7.31 14.25
CA ILE A 131 2.48 6.80 15.52
C ILE A 131 1.39 6.04 16.28
N ASP A 132 0.15 6.51 16.25
CA ASP A 132 -0.98 5.78 16.85
C ASP A 132 -1.20 4.44 16.14
N VAL A 133 -1.02 4.38 14.81
CA VAL A 133 -1.07 3.13 14.04
C VAL A 133 0.00 2.16 14.51
N ILE A 134 1.26 2.60 14.62
CA ILE A 134 2.39 1.76 15.07
C ILE A 134 2.15 1.25 16.49
N ASN A 135 1.70 2.13 17.40
CA ASN A 135 1.41 1.75 18.78
C ASN A 135 0.29 0.71 18.87
N GLN A 136 -0.75 0.83 18.04
CA GLN A 136 -1.84 -0.15 17.97
C GLN A 136 -1.36 -1.49 17.39
N LEU A 137 -0.50 -1.48 16.37
CA LEU A 137 0.10 -2.70 15.83
C LEU A 137 0.96 -3.42 16.87
N ASN A 138 1.74 -2.67 17.66
CA ASN A 138 2.59 -3.22 18.70
C ASN A 138 1.82 -3.75 19.94
N ALA A 139 0.50 -3.51 20.02
CA ALA A 139 -0.35 -4.09 21.05
C ALA A 139 -0.75 -5.52 20.64
N GLY A 140 0.04 -6.51 21.07
CA GLY A 140 0.17 -7.88 20.52
C GLY A 140 -1.05 -8.75 20.21
N ASN A 141 -2.29 -8.33 20.47
CA ASN A 141 -3.50 -9.04 20.02
C ASN A 141 -4.02 -8.52 18.66
N ALA A 142 -3.72 -7.28 18.29
CA ALA A 142 -4.11 -6.69 17.01
C ALA A 142 -3.18 -7.12 15.87
N GLU A 143 -1.90 -7.33 16.17
CA GLU A 143 -0.84 -7.68 15.22
C GLU A 143 -1.15 -8.94 14.41
N LEU A 144 -1.51 -10.03 15.09
CA LEU A 144 -1.66 -11.35 14.45
C LEU A 144 -2.86 -11.44 13.49
N LEU A 145 -3.94 -10.70 13.77
CA LEU A 145 -5.11 -10.61 12.88
C LEU A 145 -4.90 -9.59 11.76
N ALA A 146 -4.22 -8.47 12.06
CA ALA A 146 -3.84 -7.48 11.06
C ALA A 146 -2.89 -8.09 10.02
N ASP A 147 -1.86 -8.80 10.47
CA ASP A 147 -0.81 -9.35 9.63
C ASP A 147 -1.32 -10.37 8.62
N ASN A 148 -2.28 -11.23 8.99
CA ASN A 148 -2.85 -12.19 8.05
C ASN A 148 -3.57 -11.51 6.88
N LYS A 149 -4.39 -10.48 7.15
CA LYS A 149 -5.11 -9.74 6.09
C LYS A 149 -4.16 -8.87 5.28
N LEU A 150 -3.18 -8.23 5.92
CA LEU A 150 -2.15 -7.45 5.25
C LEU A 150 -1.26 -8.31 4.37
N LEU A 151 -0.94 -9.53 4.79
CA LEU A 151 -0.15 -10.46 3.99
C LEU A 151 -0.92 -10.87 2.74
N LEU A 152 -2.21 -11.22 2.88
CA LEU A 152 -3.07 -11.50 1.72
C LEU A 152 -3.16 -10.28 0.79
N PHE A 153 -3.33 -9.08 1.36
CA PHE A 153 -3.34 -7.83 0.59
C PHE A 153 -2.04 -7.64 -0.18
N ALA A 154 -0.89 -7.78 0.49
CA ALA A 154 0.44 -7.62 -0.11
C ALA A 154 0.68 -8.66 -1.21
N VAL A 155 0.23 -9.90 -1.04
CA VAL A 155 0.29 -10.94 -2.09
C VAL A 155 -0.52 -10.53 -3.31
N GLN A 156 -1.75 -10.05 -3.14
CA GLN A 156 -2.58 -9.62 -4.27
C GLN A 156 -2.00 -8.39 -4.96
N LEU A 157 -1.59 -7.38 -4.19
CA LEU A 157 -0.99 -6.16 -4.71
C LEU A 157 0.30 -6.46 -5.48
N LYS A 158 1.16 -7.35 -4.97
CA LYS A 158 2.34 -7.85 -5.68
C LYS A 158 1.95 -8.41 -7.05
N ARG A 159 1.04 -9.39 -7.10
CA ARG A 159 0.66 -10.07 -8.35
C ARG A 159 0.10 -9.08 -9.37
N LEU A 160 -0.75 -8.16 -8.93
CA LEU A 160 -1.33 -7.12 -9.78
C LEU A 160 -0.29 -6.10 -10.26
N ALA A 161 0.65 -5.69 -9.41
CA ALA A 161 1.75 -4.81 -9.79
C ALA A 161 2.66 -5.49 -10.82
N GLU A 162 3.02 -6.76 -10.61
CA GLU A 162 3.86 -7.51 -11.55
C GLU A 162 3.17 -7.76 -12.91
N ALA A 163 1.84 -7.83 -12.94
CA ALA A 163 1.04 -8.02 -14.15
C ALA A 163 0.78 -6.72 -14.92
N SER A 164 0.70 -5.58 -14.21
CA SER A 164 0.29 -4.29 -14.80
C SER A 164 1.43 -3.31 -15.03
N ILE A 165 2.63 -3.60 -14.51
CA ILE A 165 3.81 -2.76 -14.64
C ILE A 165 4.93 -3.60 -15.27
N GLU A 166 5.47 -3.09 -16.39
CA GLU A 166 6.57 -3.74 -17.10
C GLU A 166 7.78 -3.98 -16.20
N LYS A 167 8.53 -5.04 -16.49
CA LYS A 167 9.80 -5.26 -15.82
C LYS A 167 10.79 -4.20 -16.30
N PRO A 168 11.63 -3.64 -15.42
CA PRO A 168 12.76 -2.85 -15.88
C PRO A 168 13.61 -3.71 -16.83
N THR A 169 13.82 -3.23 -18.05
CA THR A 169 14.82 -3.78 -18.96
C THR A 169 16.17 -3.45 -18.33
N GLY A 170 16.94 -4.48 -17.94
CA GLY A 170 18.30 -4.26 -17.48
C GLY A 170 19.14 -3.79 -18.66
N ASP A 171 19.73 -2.60 -18.53
CA ASP A 171 20.89 -2.18 -19.31
C ASP A 171 22.17 -2.76 -18.69
#